data_AF-A0A4Y8S478-F1
#
_entry.id   AF-A0A4Y8S478-F1
#
_cell.length_a   1.000
_cell.length_b   1.000
_cell.length_c   1.000
_cell.angle_alpha   90.00
_cell.angle_beta   90.00
_cell.angle_gamma   90.00
#
_symmetry.space_group_name_H-M   'P 1'
#
loop_
_entity.id
_entity.type
_entity.pdbx_description
1 polymer ?
#
loop_
_entity_poly.entity_id
_entity_poly.type
_entity_poly.pdbx_seq_one_letter_code
_entity_poly.pdbx_strand_id
1 'polypeptide(L)'
;MTSTTNDPLGFLNNSRSMGNGQQTDLIQQLLYEIIRVKELITYYDSIPNGAGQLGSSILTELVTEAYNSLVNYDTILMKKYYELLLNCD
;
A
#
# COMPACT_ATOMS: atom_id res chain seq x y z
N MET A 1 0.70 -33.81 6.15
CA MET A 1 1.43 -33.21 5.02
C MET A 1 1.17 -31.72 5.06
N THR A 2 2.18 -30.94 5.43
CA THR A 2 2.13 -29.50 5.61
C THR A 2 2.27 -28.81 4.26
N SER A 3 1.18 -28.26 3.73
CA SER A 3 1.25 -27.32 2.61
C SER A 3 1.68 -25.96 3.14
N THR A 4 2.98 -25.70 3.13
CA THR A 4 3.53 -24.35 3.25
C THR A 4 3.21 -23.61 1.96
N THR A 5 2.03 -23.01 1.91
CA THR A 5 1.73 -21.92 0.97
C THR A 5 2.64 -20.76 1.38
N ASN A 6 3.59 -20.41 0.51
CA ASN A 6 4.45 -19.24 0.65
C ASN A 6 3.60 -17.98 0.50
N ASP A 7 2.79 -17.65 1.50
CA ASP A 7 2.06 -16.39 1.57
C ASP A 7 3.04 -15.33 2.11
N PRO A 8 3.52 -14.40 1.26
CA PRO A 8 4.45 -13.35 1.66
C PRO A 8 3.84 -12.40 2.71
N LEU A 9 2.53 -12.47 2.96
CA LEU A 9 1.81 -11.70 3.98
C LEU A 9 1.53 -12.50 5.26
N GLY A 10 2.07 -13.71 5.41
CA GLY A 10 1.87 -14.55 6.58
C GLY A 10 2.34 -13.94 7.91
N PHE A 11 3.22 -12.93 7.85
CA PHE A 11 3.67 -12.18 9.03
C PHE A 11 2.56 -11.30 9.64
N LEU A 12 1.52 -10.94 8.87
CA LEU A 12 0.38 -10.14 9.35
C LEU A 12 -0.46 -10.88 10.39
N ASN A 13 -0.41 -12.21 10.39
CA ASN A 13 -1.30 -13.04 11.22
C ASN A 13 -0.72 -13.34 12.62
N ASN A 14 0.49 -12.85 12.92
CA ASN A 14 1.22 -13.20 14.14
C ASN A 14 1.59 -11.99 15.03
N SER A 15 0.81 -10.90 14.94
CA SER A 15 1.01 -9.69 15.73
C SER A 15 0.38 -9.79 17.12
N ARG A 16 0.92 -10.68 17.97
CA ARG A 16 0.75 -10.58 19.42
C ARG A 16 2.11 -10.52 20.10
N SER A 17 2.40 -9.32 20.62
CA SER A 17 3.43 -9.00 21.63
C SER A 17 4.83 -8.64 21.13
N MET A 18 5.13 -7.33 21.06
CA MET A 18 6.18 -6.65 21.86
C MET A 18 6.54 -5.27 21.25
N GLY A 19 6.44 -4.21 22.07
CA GLY A 19 7.30 -3.01 22.02
C GLY A 19 7.10 -1.93 20.95
N ASN A 20 6.72 -2.26 19.71
CA ASN A 20 6.74 -1.31 18.57
C ASN A 20 5.40 -1.17 17.83
N GLY A 21 4.30 -1.47 18.51
CA GLY A 21 2.96 -1.67 17.91
C GLY A 21 2.52 -0.60 16.92
N GLN A 22 2.78 0.69 17.19
CA GLN A 22 2.35 1.78 16.30
C GLN A 22 3.10 1.84 14.97
N GLN A 23 4.38 1.45 14.96
CA GLN A 23 5.20 1.50 13.75
C GLN A 23 4.95 0.29 12.85
N THR A 24 4.80 -0.89 13.44
CA THR A 24 4.36 -2.09 12.71
C THR A 24 2.95 -1.88 12.14
N ASP A 25 2.09 -1.19 12.89
CA ASP A 25 0.74 -0.82 12.45
C ASP A 25 0.75 0.17 11.28
N LEU A 26 1.58 1.23 11.31
CA LEU A 26 1.71 2.17 10.18
C LEU A 26 2.18 1.47 8.90
N ILE A 27 3.19 0.60 8.98
CA ILE A 27 3.69 -0.15 7.81
C ILE A 27 2.58 -1.03 7.24
N GLN A 28 1.85 -1.74 8.11
CA GLN A 28 0.75 -2.61 7.72
C GLN A 28 -0.40 -1.82 7.08
N GLN A 29 -0.83 -0.71 7.70
CA GLN A 29 -1.86 0.18 7.17
C GLN A 29 -1.48 0.76 5.81
N LEU A 30 -0.24 1.23 5.67
CA LEU A 30 0.26 1.77 4.41
C LEU A 30 0.29 0.71 3.31
N LEU A 31 0.72 -0.52 3.61
CA LEU A 31 0.71 -1.63 2.66
C LEU A 31 -0.72 -1.98 2.20
N TYR A 32 -1.70 -1.95 3.11
CA TYR A 32 -3.10 -2.17 2.74
C TYR A 32 -3.62 -1.09 1.79
N GLU A 33 -3.37 0.19 2.09
CA GLU A 33 -3.81 1.29 1.23
C GLU A 33 -3.13 1.27 -0.13
N ILE A 34 -1.85 0.91 -0.18
CA ILE A 34 -1.12 0.71 -1.45
C ILE A 34 -1.80 -0.35 -2.32
N ILE A 35 -2.21 -1.48 -1.73
CA ILE A 35 -2.90 -2.56 -2.47
C ILE A 35 -4.26 -2.06 -2.97
N ARG A 36 -5.04 -1.39 -2.10
CA ARG A 36 -6.34 -0.82 -2.47
C ARG A 36 -6.23 0.16 -3.64
N VAL A 37 -5.27 1.08 -3.59
CA VAL A 37 -5.08 2.07 -4.65
C VAL A 37 -4.56 1.44 -5.95
N LYS A 38 -3.82 0.33 -5.89
CA LYS A 38 -3.47 -0.45 -7.11
C LYS A 38 -4.69 -1.04 -7.81
N GLU A 39 -5.71 -1.46 -7.07
CA GLU A 39 -6.98 -1.89 -7.66
C GLU A 39 -7.71 -0.71 -8.33
N LEU A 40 -7.67 0.47 -7.70
CA LEU A 40 -8.22 1.69 -8.28
C LEU A 40 -7.50 2.13 -9.57
N ILE A 41 -6.16 2.03 -9.60
CA ILE A 41 -5.36 2.24 -10.83
C ILE A 41 -5.84 1.31 -11.95
N THR A 42 -6.02 0.02 -11.63
CA THR A 42 -6.52 -0.98 -12.59
C THR A 42 -7.90 -0.60 -13.14
N TYR A 43 -8.78 -0.07 -12.29
CA TYR A 43 -10.07 0.46 -12.71
C TYR A 43 -9.90 1.65 -13.68
N TYR A 44 -9.08 2.64 -13.35
CA TYR A 44 -8.82 3.79 -14.23
C TYR A 44 -8.22 3.38 -15.58
N ASP A 45 -7.30 2.43 -15.59
CA ASP A 45 -6.70 1.87 -16.81
C ASP A 45 -7.72 1.15 -17.70
N SER A 46 -8.79 0.60 -17.11
CA SER A 46 -9.86 -0.07 -17.86
C SER A 46 -10.79 0.89 -18.60
N ILE A 47 -10.74 2.20 -18.29
CA ILE A 47 -11.61 3.19 -18.92
C ILE A 47 -11.17 3.42 -20.38
N PRO A 48 -12.07 3.20 -21.36
CA PRO A 48 -11.73 3.31 -22.77
C PRO A 48 -11.37 4.73 -23.19
N ASN A 49 -10.69 4.85 -24.34
CA ASN A 49 -10.27 6.12 -24.95
C ASN A 49 -9.32 6.95 -24.08
N GLY A 50 -8.62 6.33 -23.12
CA GLY A 50 -7.60 6.98 -22.30
C GLY A 50 -8.16 7.97 -21.27
N ALA A 51 -9.48 8.01 -21.05
CA ALA A 51 -10.10 8.97 -20.13
C ALA A 51 -9.65 8.77 -18.67
N GLY A 52 -9.23 7.56 -18.28
CA GLY A 52 -8.66 7.28 -16.97
C GLY A 52 -7.14 7.46 -16.85
N GLN A 53 -6.43 7.73 -17.96
CA GLN A 53 -4.96 7.65 -17.99
C GLN A 53 -4.28 8.67 -17.08
N LEU A 54 -4.82 9.88 -16.97
CA LEU A 54 -4.30 10.89 -16.05
C LEU A 54 -4.45 10.45 -14.58
N GLY A 55 -5.65 9.98 -14.21
CA GLY A 55 -5.93 9.49 -12.86
C GLY A 55 -5.04 8.30 -12.49
N SER A 56 -4.95 7.31 -13.38
CA SER A 56 -4.04 6.16 -13.25
C SER A 56 -2.57 6.58 -13.06
N SER A 57 -2.09 7.55 -13.85
CA SER A 57 -0.68 7.99 -13.78
C SER A 57 -0.37 8.70 -12.45
N ILE A 58 -1.27 9.56 -11.98
CA ILE A 58 -1.13 10.26 -10.70
C ILE A 58 -1.13 9.25 -9.54
N LEU A 59 -2.08 8.30 -9.55
CA LEU A 59 -2.16 7.26 -8.52
C LEU A 59 -0.94 6.33 -8.55
N THR A 60 -0.41 6.02 -9.73
CA THR A 60 0.81 5.22 -9.89
C THR A 60 2.02 5.91 -9.27
N GLU A 61 2.16 7.22 -9.46
CA GLU A 61 3.23 8.01 -8.84
C GLU A 61 3.09 8.02 -7.31
N LEU A 62 1.88 8.27 -6.79
CA LEU A 62 1.55 8.22 -5.36
C LEU A 62 1.92 6.87 -4.73
N VAL A 63 1.55 5.76 -5.37
CA VAL A 63 1.89 4.41 -4.90
C VAL A 63 3.40 4.17 -4.94
N THR A 64 4.08 4.63 -5.98
CA THR A 64 5.54 4.48 -6.11
C THR A 64 6.27 5.19 -4.98
N GLU A 65 5.88 6.43 -4.70
CA GLU A 65 6.46 7.21 -3.62
C GLU A 65 6.15 6.63 -2.22
N ALA A 66 4.94 6.11 -2.03
CA ALA A 66 4.58 5.38 -0.82
C ALA A 66 5.46 4.13 -0.62
N TYR A 67 5.70 3.34 -1.67
CA TYR A 67 6.65 2.21 -1.63
C TYR A 67 8.08 2.67 -1.32
N ASN A 68 8.54 3.75 -1.94
CA ASN A 68 9.87 4.30 -1.66
C ASN A 68 10.03 4.69 -0.19
N SER A 69 8.99 5.25 0.43
CA SER A 69 9.02 5.56 1.87
C SER A 69 9.19 4.31 2.73
N LEU A 70 8.52 3.20 2.37
CA LEU A 70 8.66 1.90 3.04
C LEU A 70 10.08 1.33 2.89
N VAL A 71 10.63 1.33 1.67
CA VAL A 71 11.98 0.81 1.39
C VAL A 71 13.05 1.59 2.14
N ASN A 72 12.92 2.92 2.20
CA ASN A 72 13.86 3.80 2.89
C ASN A 72 13.62 3.89 4.41
N TYR A 73 12.58 3.22 4.90
CA TYR A 73 12.17 3.26 6.30
C TYR A 73 11.87 4.69 6.83
N ASP A 74 11.40 5.58 5.94
CA ASP A 74 11.09 6.97 6.29
C ASP A 74 9.68 7.08 6.87
N THR A 75 9.59 7.01 8.20
CA THR A 75 8.31 7.04 8.92
C THR A 75 7.51 8.34 8.75
N ILE A 76 8.15 9.47 8.42
CA ILE A 76 7.46 10.74 8.17
C ILE A 76 6.76 10.68 6.82
N LEU A 77 7.47 10.23 5.79
CA LEU A 77 6.90 10.03 4.46
C LEU A 77 5.87 8.90 4.44
N MET A 78 6.09 7.82 5.18
CA MET A 78 5.08 6.74 5.32
C MET A 78 3.75 7.29 5.83
N LYS A 79 3.78 8.08 6.92
CA LYS A 79 2.56 8.66 7.48
C LYS A 79 1.88 9.60 6.51
N LYS A 80 2.65 10.47 5.84
CA LYS A 80 2.13 11.39 4.82
C LYS A 80 1.45 10.62 3.69
N TYR A 81 2.09 9.59 3.15
CA TYR A 81 1.52 8.82 2.03
C TYR A 81 0.36 7.93 2.47
N TYR A 82 0.37 7.40 3.69
CA TYR A 82 -0.80 6.72 4.24
C TYR A 82 -2.02 7.65 4.26
N GLU A 83 -1.88 8.86 4.81
CA GLU A 83 -2.97 9.83 4.85
C GLU A 83 -3.45 10.23 3.44
N LEU A 84 -2.53 10.38 2.47
CA LEU A 84 -2.91 10.67 1.08
C LEU A 84 -3.67 9.51 0.44
N LEU A 85 -3.13 8.29 0.53
CA LEU A 85 -3.75 7.11 -0.09
C LEU A 85 -5.09 6.76 0.54
N LEU A 86 -5.26 6.97 1.85
CA LEU A 86 -6.55 6.79 2.54
C LEU A 86 -7.68 7.65 1.94
N ASN A 87 -7.33 8.79 1.33
CA ASN A 87 -8.28 9.73 0.73
C ASN A 87 -8.44 9.55 -0.79
N CYS A 88 -7.84 8.52 -1.40
CA CYS A 88 -8.07 8.18 -2.81
C CYS A 88 -9.35 7.34 -2.97
N ASP A 89 -10.19 7.66 -3.95
CA ASP A 89 -11.43 6.97 -4.33
C ASP A 89 -11.61 6.99 -5.85
#